data_AF-A0A0D2XPL3-F1
#
_entry.id   AF-A0A0D2XPL3-F1
#
_cell.length_a   1.000
_cell.length_b   1.000
_cell.length_c   1.000
_cell.angle_alpha   90.00
_cell.angle_beta   90.00
_cell.angle_gamma   90.00
#
_symmetry.space_group_name_H-M   'P 1'
#
loop_
_entity.id
_entity.type
_entity.pdbx_description
1 polymer ?
#
loop_
_entity_poly.entity_id
_entity_poly.type
_entity_poly.pdbx_seq_one_letter_code
_entity_poly.pdbx_strand_id
1 'polypeptide(L)'
;MVNLERRRTTSECGGGLYAHNVNLSQEAFEHPSVQECIAVGCELAWIHIDIVSYKEDVKSGIEHNFVTVLKKNGFTTQQAMDRAGELQDECYRRWYLALASMPVWGEETDREVLRYIKACHSFPLGDLLWSFQTGR
;
A
#
# COMPACT_ATOMS: atom_id res chain seq x y z
N MET A 1 10.13 -18.16 3.80
CA MET A 1 8.82 -17.51 3.52
C MET A 1 8.57 -16.53 4.66
N VAL A 2 9.17 -15.34 4.56
CA VAL A 2 9.18 -14.35 5.64
C VAL A 2 7.79 -13.71 5.72
N ASN A 3 7.28 -13.59 6.96
CA ASN A 3 6.02 -13.06 7.49
C ASN A 3 5.40 -11.78 6.86
N LEU A 4 5.37 -11.63 5.53
CA LEU A 4 4.65 -10.56 4.83
C LEU A 4 3.13 -10.69 5.05
N GLU A 5 2.62 -11.91 5.18
CA GLU A 5 1.19 -12.19 5.38
C GLU A 5 0.65 -11.65 6.72
N ARG A 6 1.47 -11.61 7.77
CA ARG A 6 1.03 -11.14 9.11
C ARG A 6 0.80 -9.63 9.20
N ARG A 7 1.34 -8.84 8.27
CA ARG A 7 1.14 -7.38 8.23
C ARG A 7 -0.02 -6.94 7.34
N ARG A 8 -0.59 -7.85 6.55
CA ARG A 8 -1.76 -7.57 5.69
C ARG A 8 -3.06 -7.37 6.46
N THR A 9 -3.09 -7.66 7.76
CA THR A 9 -4.33 -7.73 8.56
C THR A 9 -4.67 -6.47 9.37
N THR A 10 -3.87 -5.40 9.33
CA THR A 10 -4.21 -4.13 9.97
C THR A 10 -4.83 -3.16 8.95
N SER A 11 -6.12 -2.90 9.14
CA SER A 11 -7.10 -2.28 8.23
C SER A 11 -6.98 -0.77 8.01
N GLU A 12 -5.77 -0.21 7.93
CA GLU A 12 -5.59 1.26 7.91
C GLU A 12 -6.24 1.95 6.70
N CYS A 13 -6.30 1.31 5.52
CA CYS A 13 -6.95 1.90 4.35
C CYS A 13 -8.49 1.77 4.34
N GLY A 14 -9.07 0.99 5.25
CA GLY A 14 -10.53 0.90 5.42
C GLY A 14 -11.15 2.23 5.89
N GLY A 15 -10.36 3.10 6.52
CA GLY A 15 -10.80 4.41 7.01
C GLY A 15 -11.12 5.45 5.93
N GLY A 16 -10.77 5.20 4.66
CA GLY A 16 -10.97 6.17 3.58
C GLY A 16 -12.44 6.49 3.27
N LEU A 17 -13.37 5.58 3.56
CA LEU A 17 -14.81 5.78 3.32
C LEU A 17 -15.35 6.99 4.11
N TYR A 18 -14.99 7.08 5.39
CA TYR A 18 -15.42 8.16 6.28
C TYR A 18 -14.66 9.47 6.03
N ALA A 19 -13.37 9.40 5.69
CA ALA A 19 -12.54 10.59 5.49
C ALA A 19 -12.86 11.36 4.21
N HIS A 20 -13.37 10.67 3.17
CA HIS A 20 -13.58 11.27 1.85
C HIS A 20 -15.06 11.53 1.48
N ASN A 21 -15.99 11.29 2.42
CA ASN A 21 -17.43 11.41 2.19
C ASN A 21 -17.87 10.70 0.90
N VAL A 22 -17.34 9.49 0.69
CA VAL A 22 -17.65 8.66 -0.48
C VAL A 22 -18.93 7.90 -0.19
N ASN A 23 -19.91 8.03 -1.08
CA ASN A 23 -21.16 7.27 -0.99
C ASN A 23 -21.05 6.01 -1.87
N LEU A 24 -20.36 4.99 -1.37
CA LEU A 24 -20.14 3.74 -2.09
C LEU A 24 -21.19 2.70 -1.71
N SER A 25 -21.80 2.04 -2.69
CA SER A 25 -22.64 0.87 -2.40
C SER A 25 -21.78 -0.26 -1.84
N GLN A 26 -22.37 -1.08 -0.96
CA GLN A 26 -21.66 -2.23 -0.37
C GLN A 26 -21.18 -3.19 -1.46
N GLU A 27 -22.00 -3.44 -2.48
CA GLU A 27 -21.66 -4.30 -3.62
C GLU A 27 -20.42 -3.81 -4.38
N ALA A 28 -20.36 -2.50 -4.68
CA ALA A 28 -19.21 -1.93 -5.36
C ALA A 28 -17.96 -1.94 -4.46
N PHE A 29 -18.12 -1.67 -3.16
CA PHE A 29 -17.03 -1.75 -2.19
C PHE A 29 -16.44 -3.16 -2.11
N GLU A 30 -17.28 -4.17 -1.94
CA GLU A 30 -16.87 -5.58 -1.77
C GLU A 30 -16.38 -6.24 -3.06
N HIS A 31 -16.54 -5.58 -4.21
CA HIS A 31 -16.11 -6.13 -5.48
C HIS A 31 -14.60 -6.46 -5.45
N PRO A 32 -14.18 -7.65 -5.91
CA PRO A 32 -12.79 -8.11 -5.80
C PRO A 32 -11.76 -7.13 -6.35
N SER A 33 -12.06 -6.50 -7.49
CA SER A 33 -11.17 -5.50 -8.11
C SER A 33 -10.99 -4.24 -7.24
N VAL A 34 -12.04 -3.82 -6.52
CA VAL A 34 -11.99 -2.67 -5.61
C VAL A 34 -11.18 -3.03 -4.37
N GLN A 35 -11.47 -4.19 -3.77
CA GLN A 35 -10.70 -4.70 -2.63
C GLN A 35 -9.22 -4.90 -2.96
N GLU A 36 -8.91 -5.38 -4.17
CA GLU A 36 -7.53 -5.54 -4.63
C GLU A 36 -6.81 -4.19 -4.77
N CYS A 37 -7.49 -3.15 -5.29
CA CYS A 37 -6.93 -1.80 -5.32
C CYS A 37 -6.65 -1.28 -3.90
N ILE A 38 -7.59 -1.45 -2.96
CA ILE A 38 -7.39 -1.04 -1.56
C ILE A 38 -6.18 -1.76 -0.96
N ALA A 39 -6.11 -3.09 -1.13
CA ALA A 39 -5.04 -3.91 -0.59
C ALA A 39 -3.67 -3.50 -1.14
N VAL A 40 -3.59 -3.27 -2.45
CA VAL A 40 -2.35 -2.78 -3.09
C VAL A 40 -1.98 -1.37 -2.57
N GLY A 41 -2.95 -0.47 -2.43
CA GLY A 41 -2.72 0.85 -1.84
C GLY A 41 -2.08 0.75 -0.45
N CYS A 42 -2.60 -0.12 0.42
CA CYS A 42 -1.98 -0.36 1.72
C CYS A 42 -0.58 -0.94 1.59
N GLU A 43 -0.39 -1.97 0.77
CA GLU A 43 0.89 -2.66 0.62
C GLU A 43 2.00 -1.70 0.14
N LEU A 44 1.67 -0.79 -0.78
CA LEU A 44 2.57 0.30 -1.18
C LEU A 44 2.92 1.24 -0.03
N ALA A 45 1.95 1.64 0.81
CA ALA A 45 2.24 2.48 1.99
C ALA A 45 3.24 1.80 2.92
N TRP A 46 3.03 0.52 3.24
CA TRP A 46 3.93 -0.24 4.11
C TRP A 46 5.34 -0.35 3.55
N ILE A 47 5.47 -0.64 2.25
CA ILE A 47 6.77 -0.72 1.60
C ILE A 47 7.47 0.64 1.65
N HIS A 48 6.77 1.73 1.35
CA HIS A 48 7.35 3.09 1.38
C HIS A 48 7.80 3.48 2.79
N ILE A 49 6.95 3.26 3.80
CA ILE A 49 7.26 3.55 5.20
C ILE A 49 8.54 2.81 5.60
N ASP A 50 8.61 1.50 5.39
CA ASP A 50 9.78 0.71 5.78
C ASP A 50 11.07 1.13 5.03
N ILE A 51 10.98 1.53 3.75
CA ILE A 51 12.16 2.00 3.00
C ILE A 51 12.68 3.31 3.59
N VAL A 52 11.79 4.27 3.81
CA VAL A 52 12.13 5.61 4.29
C VAL A 52 12.65 5.54 5.73
N SER A 53 11.92 4.84 6.61
CA SER A 53 12.26 4.75 8.04
C SER A 53 13.49 3.88 8.32
N TYR A 54 13.95 3.09 7.36
CA TYR A 54 14.97 2.04 7.56
C TYR A 54 16.18 2.50 8.38
N LYS A 55 16.73 3.68 8.09
CA LYS A 55 17.92 4.19 8.79
C LYS A 55 17.64 4.47 10.26
N GLU A 56 16.53 5.12 10.57
CA GLU A 56 16.14 5.45 11.94
C GLU A 56 15.65 4.21 12.70
N ASP A 57 14.97 3.29 12.02
CA ASP A 57 14.55 2.01 12.58
C ASP A 57 15.75 1.18 13.04
N VAL A 58 16.81 1.11 12.24
CA VAL A 58 18.05 0.42 12.63
C VAL A 58 18.70 1.07 13.84
N LYS A 59 18.78 2.41 13.89
CA LYS A 59 19.35 3.14 15.03
C LYS A 59 18.53 2.92 16.31
N SER A 60 17.20 2.84 16.16
CA SER A 60 16.25 2.70 17.26
C SER A 60 16.01 1.24 17.68
N GLY A 61 16.65 0.27 17.01
CA GLY A 61 16.49 -1.15 17.30
C GLY A 61 15.14 -1.73 16.89
N ILE A 62 14.44 -1.10 15.95
CA ILE A 62 13.17 -1.57 15.41
C ILE A 62 13.41 -2.80 14.52
N GLU A 63 12.89 -3.95 14.95
CA GLU A 63 13.19 -5.23 14.32
C GLU A 63 12.19 -5.65 13.23
N HIS A 64 11.03 -5.00 13.17
CA HIS A 64 9.94 -5.42 12.29
C HIS A 64 10.04 -4.87 10.87
N ASN A 65 10.82 -3.81 10.65
CA ASN A 65 11.08 -3.24 9.32
C ASN A 65 11.52 -4.34 8.34
N PHE A 66 10.86 -4.45 7.18
CA PHE A 66 11.08 -5.59 6.29
C PHE A 66 12.53 -5.64 5.76
N VAL A 67 13.19 -4.50 5.56
CA VAL A 67 14.61 -4.44 5.16
C VAL A 67 15.49 -5.03 6.25
N THR A 68 15.23 -4.67 7.52
CA THR A 68 15.91 -5.27 8.69
C THR A 68 15.69 -6.77 8.74
N VAL A 69 14.47 -7.24 8.51
CA VAL A 69 14.14 -8.67 8.48
C VAL A 69 14.88 -9.40 7.36
N LEU A 70 14.93 -8.85 6.15
CA LEU A 70 15.67 -9.47 5.04
C LEU A 70 17.17 -9.55 5.35
N LYS A 71 17.74 -8.51 5.94
CA LYS A 71 19.15 -8.52 6.35
C LYS A 71 19.45 -9.58 7.41
N LYS A 72 18.55 -9.78 8.38
CA LYS A 72 18.65 -10.89 9.35
C LYS A 72 18.62 -12.27 8.69
N ASN A 73 18.06 -12.38 7.49
CA ASN A 73 18.05 -13.60 6.67
C ASN A 73 19.20 -13.70 5.66
N GLY A 74 20.27 -12.91 5.84
CA GLY A 74 21.50 -13.01 5.06
C GLY A 74 21.57 -12.14 3.80
N PHE A 75 20.57 -11.27 3.58
CA PHE A 75 20.60 -10.33 2.46
C PHE A 75 21.53 -9.15 2.79
N THR A 76 22.23 -8.64 1.77
CA THR A 76 22.88 -7.33 1.86
C THR A 76 21.81 -6.22 1.89
N THR A 77 22.19 -5.00 2.32
CA THR A 77 21.27 -3.85 2.25
C THR A 77 20.76 -3.63 0.82
N GLN A 78 21.63 -3.73 -0.18
CA GLN A 78 21.25 -3.52 -1.58
C GLN A 78 20.22 -4.57 -2.03
N GLN A 79 20.48 -5.85 -1.79
CA GLN A 79 19.53 -6.92 -2.15
C GLN A 79 18.18 -6.77 -1.43
N ALA A 80 18.17 -6.28 -0.20
CA ALA A 80 16.93 -6.02 0.53
C ALA A 80 16.15 -4.84 -0.07
N MET A 81 16.85 -3.79 -0.52
CA MET A 81 16.25 -2.65 -1.22
C MET A 81 15.77 -3.02 -2.63
N ASP A 82 16.54 -3.84 -3.36
CA ASP A 82 16.15 -4.37 -4.67
C ASP A 82 14.85 -5.19 -4.53
N ARG A 83 14.75 -6.01 -3.47
CA ARG A 83 13.53 -6.75 -3.16
C ARG A 83 12.34 -5.83 -2.84
N ALA A 84 12.58 -4.66 -2.25
CA ALA A 84 11.54 -3.64 -2.07
C ALA A 84 11.00 -3.17 -3.43
N GLY A 85 11.90 -2.87 -4.36
CA GLY A 85 11.56 -2.46 -5.72
C GLY A 85 10.72 -3.51 -6.45
N GLU A 86 11.14 -4.79 -6.40
CA GLU A 86 10.37 -5.90 -6.98
C GLU A 86 8.95 -6.01 -6.40
N LEU A 87 8.78 -5.77 -5.09
CA LEU A 87 7.47 -5.78 -4.45
C LEU A 87 6.60 -4.59 -4.89
N GLN A 88 7.19 -3.43 -5.11
CA GLN A 88 6.47 -2.26 -5.68
C GLN A 88 6.01 -2.54 -7.10
N ASP A 89 6.86 -3.13 -7.95
CA ASP A 89 6.52 -3.49 -9.32
C ASP A 89 5.34 -4.48 -9.36
N GLU A 90 5.37 -5.48 -8.48
CA GLU A 90 4.27 -6.45 -8.35
C GLU A 90 2.98 -5.79 -7.85
N CYS A 91 3.07 -4.83 -6.92
CA CYS A 91 1.94 -4.03 -6.49
C CYS A 91 1.32 -3.27 -7.67
N TYR A 92 2.12 -2.54 -8.45
CA TYR A 92 1.62 -1.80 -9.61
C TYR A 92 1.02 -2.73 -10.67
N ARG A 93 1.62 -3.89 -10.91
CA ARG A 93 1.06 -4.90 -11.82
C ARG A 93 -0.34 -5.34 -11.37
N ARG A 94 -0.50 -5.68 -10.08
CA ARG A 94 -1.79 -6.07 -9.49
C ARG A 94 -2.81 -4.93 -9.56
N TRP A 95 -2.39 -3.69 -9.27
CA TRP A 95 -3.22 -2.50 -9.39
C TRP A 95 -3.81 -2.34 -10.78
N TYR A 96 -2.98 -2.35 -11.82
CA TYR A 96 -3.46 -2.16 -13.20
C TYR A 96 -4.38 -3.28 -13.68
N LEU A 97 -4.11 -4.53 -13.27
CA LEU A 97 -5.00 -5.65 -13.57
C LEU A 97 -6.34 -5.54 -12.86
N ALA A 98 -6.35 -5.10 -11.60
CA ALA A 98 -7.58 -4.85 -10.85
C ALA A 98 -8.40 -3.72 -11.49
N LEU A 99 -7.77 -2.60 -11.85
CA LEU A 99 -8.42 -1.51 -12.58
C LEU A 99 -9.02 -1.98 -13.92
N ALA A 100 -8.30 -2.79 -14.68
CA ALA A 100 -8.78 -3.34 -15.95
C ALA A 100 -9.94 -4.33 -15.78
N SER A 101 -10.08 -4.92 -14.60
CA SER A 101 -11.12 -5.90 -14.26
C SER A 101 -12.31 -5.27 -13.52
N MET A 102 -12.43 -3.93 -13.53
CA MET A 102 -13.59 -3.25 -12.96
C MET A 102 -14.81 -3.43 -13.85
N PRO A 103 -15.96 -3.85 -13.30
CA PRO A 103 -17.22 -3.80 -14.03
C PRO A 103 -17.69 -2.34 -14.17
N VAL A 104 -18.74 -2.16 -14.96
CA VAL A 104 -19.44 -0.88 -15.09
C VAL A 104 -20.70 -0.96 -14.24
N TRP A 105 -20.79 -0.17 -13.18
CA TRP A 105 -21.97 -0.09 -12.32
C TRP A 105 -22.92 1.03 -12.74
N GLY A 106 -22.38 2.07 -13.40
CA GLY A 106 -23.11 3.26 -13.80
C GLY A 106 -22.44 4.52 -13.27
N GLU A 107 -22.66 5.65 -13.95
CA GLU A 107 -21.86 6.87 -13.80
C GLU A 107 -21.66 7.33 -12.34
N GLU A 108 -22.72 7.32 -11.54
CA GLU A 108 -22.66 7.75 -10.14
C GLU A 108 -21.77 6.83 -9.29
N THR A 109 -22.00 5.51 -9.36
CA THR A 109 -21.21 4.53 -8.61
C THR A 109 -19.77 4.47 -9.11
N ASP A 110 -19.56 4.46 -10.42
CA ASP A 110 -18.23 4.43 -11.03
C ASP A 110 -17.39 5.64 -10.58
N ARG A 111 -18.02 6.83 -10.52
CA ARG A 111 -17.37 8.06 -10.02
C ARG A 111 -16.94 7.93 -8.56
N GLU A 112 -17.79 7.41 -7.69
CA GLU A 112 -17.47 7.24 -6.27
C GLU A 112 -16.41 6.16 -6.05
N VAL A 113 -16.44 5.05 -6.81
CA VAL A 113 -15.40 4.01 -6.80
C VAL A 113 -14.05 4.62 -7.18
N LEU A 114 -13.98 5.36 -8.28
CA LEU A 114 -12.74 5.97 -8.74
C LEU A 114 -12.21 7.02 -7.76
N ARG A 115 -13.08 7.81 -7.12
CA ARG A 115 -12.69 8.76 -6.08
C ARG A 115 -12.07 8.04 -4.88
N TYR A 116 -12.68 6.96 -4.43
CA TYR A 116 -12.19 6.18 -3.30
C TYR A 116 -10.86 5.49 -3.60
N ILE A 117 -10.75 4.80 -4.74
CA ILE A 117 -9.51 4.16 -5.18
C ILE A 117 -8.39 5.18 -5.31
N LYS A 118 -8.66 6.35 -5.89
CA LYS A 118 -7.67 7.43 -5.99
C LYS A 118 -7.19 7.89 -4.61
N ALA A 119 -8.08 7.98 -3.62
CA ALA A 119 -7.70 8.32 -2.25
C ALA A 119 -6.77 7.26 -1.64
N CYS A 120 -7.12 5.97 -1.76
CA CYS A 120 -6.28 4.87 -1.29
C CYS A 120 -4.88 4.89 -1.92
N HIS A 121 -4.77 5.24 -3.20
CA HIS A 121 -3.48 5.37 -3.89
C HIS A 121 -2.69 6.62 -3.50
N SER A 122 -3.37 7.71 -3.16
CA SER A 122 -2.71 8.99 -2.88
C SER A 122 -2.06 9.03 -1.49
N PHE A 123 -2.55 8.25 -0.54
CA PHE A 123 -2.00 8.19 0.82
C PHE A 123 -0.52 7.72 0.86
N PRO A 124 -0.14 6.58 0.24
CA PRO A 124 1.27 6.15 0.15
C PRO A 124 2.20 7.20 -0.46
N LEU A 125 1.70 7.95 -1.45
CA LEU A 125 2.48 8.99 -2.12
C LEU A 125 2.66 10.21 -1.22
N GLY A 126 1.60 10.61 -0.50
CA GLY A 126 1.65 11.71 0.47
C GLY A 126 2.65 11.44 1.59
N ASP A 127 2.64 10.23 2.15
CA ASP A 127 3.57 9.83 3.21
C ASP A 127 5.03 9.83 2.73
N LEU A 128 5.27 9.31 1.52
CA LEU A 128 6.59 9.33 0.89
C LEU A 128 7.10 10.77 0.69
N LEU A 129 6.27 11.65 0.11
CA LEU A 129 6.61 13.05 -0.13
C LEU A 129 6.88 13.81 1.17
N TRP A 130 6.02 13.63 2.16
CA TRP A 130 6.17 14.25 3.47
C TRP A 130 7.48 13.82 4.15
N SER A 131 7.80 12.52 4.08
CA SER A 131 9.04 12.00 4.65
C SER A 131 10.28 12.57 3.97
N PHE A 132 10.29 12.65 2.64
CA PHE A 132 11.39 13.30 1.91
C PHE A 132 11.54 14.79 2.23
N GLN A 133 10.44 15.52 2.41
CA GLN A 133 10.46 16.95 2.70
C GLN A 133 10.90 17.26 4.13
N THR A 134 10.56 16.41 5.08
CA THR A 134 10.83 16.65 6.52
C THR A 134 12.11 15.98 7.00
N GLY A 135 12.71 15.11 6.19
CA GLY A 135 13.93 14.39 6.57
C GLY A 135 13.71 13.38 7.69
N ARG A 136 12.50 12.80 7.73
CA ARG A 136 12.19 11.69 8.62
C ARG A 136 13.04 10.46 8.30
#